data_AF-A0A6A6XQC1-F1
#
_entry.id   AF-A0A6A6XQC1-F1
#
_cell.length_a   1.000
_cell.length_b   1.000
_cell.length_c   1.000
_cell.angle_alpha   90.00
_cell.angle_beta   90.00
_cell.angle_gamma   90.00
#
_symmetry.space_group_name_H-M   'P 1'
#
loop_
_entity.id
_entity.type
_entity.pdbx_description
1 polymer ?
#
loop_
_entity_poly.entity_id
_entity_poly.type
_entity_poly.pdbx_seq_one_letter_code
_entity_poly.pdbx_strand_id
1 'polypeptide(L)'
;MKEVVETKREQAITSSSKAQSLALATSIRQTLPRELRDLIYTFYLRSHPINWYRVIYNTYWNTASFRTWKYMPHFILPEYVGLATAREVGEVAFKIGRFMMIDYVGVLQLRHFLEYDHLGLGVLAKDWVREMVLVLDAGGLEDKESVADEKIGAKLERAAENIYALLDLRLKRNFALRIKFCGGRMNAIIVTHVLHMLQPVYCKLKEQGGNVTVQYSRRLDGRSDRPLLVLDRLLELPREEWRGRMLELCRSVGVLYLREKSWAQMEVREEAERPKGMEGE
;
A
#
# COMPACT_ATOMS: atom_id res chain seq x y z
N MET A 1 27.86 20.33 37.22
CA MET A 1 29.07 20.72 36.45
C MET A 1 29.53 19.63 35.46
N LYS A 2 29.59 18.34 35.83
CA LYS A 2 29.91 17.23 34.89
C LYS A 2 28.92 17.13 33.72
N GLU A 3 27.62 17.16 34.00
CA GLU A 3 26.54 17.07 32.99
C GLU A 3 26.65 18.19 31.92
N VAL A 4 26.94 19.42 32.34
CA VAL A 4 27.12 20.58 31.43
C VAL A 4 28.35 20.43 30.53
N VAL A 5 29.42 19.80 31.02
CA VAL A 5 30.66 19.56 30.24
C VAL A 5 30.46 18.43 29.23
N GLU A 6 29.74 17.36 29.60
CA GLU A 6 29.37 16.27 28.70
C GLU A 6 28.50 16.77 27.54
N THR A 7 27.51 17.62 27.82
CA THR A 7 26.65 18.20 26.76
C THR A 7 27.45 19.03 25.75
N LYS A 8 28.42 19.85 26.20
CA LYS A 8 29.25 20.67 25.29
C LYS A 8 30.14 19.81 24.39
N ARG A 9 30.72 18.73 24.93
CA ARG A 9 31.55 17.79 24.17
C ARG A 9 30.74 17.09 23.08
N GLU A 10 29.55 16.60 23.42
CA GLU A 10 28.66 15.92 22.47
C GLU A 10 28.19 16.86 21.35
N GLN A 11 27.87 18.11 21.69
CA GLN A 11 27.51 19.13 20.70
C GLN A 11 28.67 19.43 19.73
N ALA A 12 29.90 19.53 20.23
CA ALA A 12 31.08 19.75 19.41
C ALA A 12 31.35 18.58 18.46
N ILE A 13 31.26 17.34 18.96
CA ILE A 13 31.41 16.12 18.16
C ILE A 13 30.34 16.07 17.06
N THR A 14 29.08 16.32 17.42
CA THR A 14 27.96 16.32 16.48
C THR A 14 28.13 17.38 15.40
N SER A 15 28.55 18.59 15.78
CA SER A 15 28.76 19.70 14.83
C SER A 15 29.91 19.41 13.87
N SER A 16 31.01 18.85 14.37
CA SER A 16 32.15 18.43 13.54
C SER A 16 31.75 17.31 12.56
N SER A 17 31.01 16.30 13.03
CA SER A 17 30.50 15.21 12.21
C SER A 17 29.58 15.70 11.09
N LYS A 18 28.66 16.62 11.39
CA LYS A 18 27.79 17.27 10.39
C LYS A 18 28.58 18.03 9.34
N ALA A 19 29.53 18.86 9.76
CA ALA A 19 30.35 19.65 8.84
C ALA A 19 31.20 18.77 7.91
N GLN A 20 31.84 17.74 8.44
CA GLN A 20 32.64 16.79 7.65
C GLN A 20 31.77 15.98 6.67
N SER A 21 30.62 15.49 7.14
CA SER A 21 29.66 14.75 6.30
C SER A 21 29.15 15.64 5.16
N LEU A 22 28.85 16.91 5.45
CA LEU A 22 28.34 17.85 4.46
C LEU A 22 29.38 18.18 3.40
N ALA A 23 30.64 18.39 3.81
CA ALA A 23 31.75 18.62 2.89
C ALA A 23 31.95 17.43 1.95
N LEU A 24 31.95 16.20 2.49
CA LEU A 24 32.06 14.97 1.70
C LEU A 24 30.88 14.81 0.74
N ALA A 25 29.64 14.94 1.23
CA ALA A 25 28.44 14.83 0.41
C ALA A 25 28.42 15.86 -0.72
N THR A 26 28.87 17.09 -0.44
CA THR A 26 28.99 18.15 -1.44
C THR A 26 30.03 17.80 -2.51
N SER A 27 31.20 17.30 -2.10
CA SER A 27 32.25 16.86 -3.04
C SER A 27 31.76 15.71 -3.94
N ILE A 28 31.09 14.71 -3.36
CA ILE A 28 30.47 13.60 -4.11
C ILE A 28 29.46 14.15 -5.13
N ARG A 29 28.58 15.07 -4.71
CA ARG A 29 27.55 15.67 -5.56
C ARG A 29 28.12 16.45 -6.74
N GLN A 30 29.22 17.18 -6.51
CA GLN A 30 29.87 18.00 -7.54
C GLN A 30 30.74 17.18 -8.50
N THR A 31 31.31 16.07 -8.03
CA THR A 31 32.30 15.29 -8.79
C THR A 31 31.66 14.14 -9.57
N LEU A 32 30.70 13.44 -8.97
CA LEU A 32 30.07 12.27 -9.61
C LEU A 32 28.83 12.71 -10.40
N PRO A 33 28.52 12.07 -11.55
CA PRO A 33 27.23 12.24 -12.23
C PRO A 33 26.07 11.65 -11.42
N ARG A 34 24.83 12.09 -11.71
CA ARG A 34 23.62 11.72 -10.96
C ARG A 34 23.41 10.20 -10.91
N GLU A 35 23.71 9.51 -11.99
CA GLU A 35 23.52 8.07 -12.15
C GLU A 35 24.41 7.27 -11.18
N LEU A 36 25.68 7.69 -11.02
CA LEU A 36 26.58 7.04 -10.07
C LEU A 36 26.16 7.30 -8.63
N ARG A 37 25.63 8.51 -8.33
CA ARG A 37 25.08 8.81 -7.01
C ARG A 37 23.85 7.96 -6.71
N ASP A 38 22.93 7.82 -7.67
CA ASP A 38 21.76 6.93 -7.57
C ASP A 38 22.17 5.48 -7.25
N LEU A 39 23.25 4.97 -7.84
CA LEU A 39 23.79 3.64 -7.55
C LEU A 39 24.30 3.54 -6.11
N ILE A 40 25.04 4.54 -5.63
CA ILE A 40 25.52 4.60 -4.23
C ILE A 40 24.34 4.62 -3.26
N TYR A 41 23.35 5.48 -3.49
CA TYR A 41 22.16 5.58 -2.64
C TYR A 41 21.36 4.27 -2.65
N THR A 42 21.19 3.67 -3.84
CA THR A 42 20.49 2.40 -4.00
C THR A 42 21.20 1.28 -3.24
N PHE A 43 22.53 1.19 -3.37
CA PHE A 43 23.33 0.20 -2.67
C PHE A 43 23.14 0.34 -1.15
N TYR A 44 23.32 1.56 -0.62
CA TYR A 44 23.18 1.80 0.81
C TYR A 44 21.76 1.46 1.30
N LEU A 45 20.72 1.98 0.65
CA LEU A 45 19.33 1.83 1.09
C LEU A 45 18.83 0.37 0.99
N ARG A 46 19.42 -0.45 0.12
CA ARG A 46 19.16 -1.89 0.09
C ARG A 46 19.80 -2.62 1.27
N SER A 47 21.01 -2.22 1.66
CA SER A 47 21.68 -2.73 2.86
C SER A 47 21.04 -2.24 4.16
N HIS A 48 20.40 -1.06 4.13
CA HIS A 48 19.80 -0.40 5.29
C HIS A 48 18.39 0.09 4.93
N PRO A 49 17.42 -0.84 4.82
CA PRO A 49 16.07 -0.49 4.40
C PRO A 49 15.40 0.46 5.41
N ILE A 50 14.74 1.49 4.87
CA ILE A 50 13.93 2.41 5.67
C ILE A 50 12.69 1.66 6.17
N ASN A 51 12.40 1.76 7.47
CA ASN A 51 11.15 1.28 8.04
C ASN A 51 10.02 2.25 7.71
N TRP A 52 9.48 2.15 6.49
CA TRP A 52 8.43 3.02 5.98
C TRP A 52 7.16 3.00 6.82
N TYR A 53 6.79 1.85 7.39
CA TYR A 53 5.65 1.77 8.31
C TYR A 53 5.80 2.77 9.46
N ARG A 54 6.99 2.83 10.09
CA ARG A 54 7.27 3.77 11.16
C ARG A 54 7.29 5.23 10.68
N VAL A 55 7.76 5.50 9.47
CA VAL A 55 7.75 6.86 8.89
C VAL A 55 6.33 7.34 8.68
N ILE A 56 5.53 6.53 7.98
CA ILE A 56 4.14 6.84 7.62
C ILE A 56 3.30 6.99 8.88
N TYR A 57 3.38 6.03 9.80
CA TYR A 57 2.65 6.07 11.06
C TYR A 57 2.99 7.32 11.89
N ASN A 58 4.27 7.67 12.01
CA ASN A 58 4.64 8.87 12.77
C ASN A 58 4.19 10.17 12.10
N THR A 59 4.18 10.24 10.76
CA THR A 59 3.70 11.43 10.04
C THR A 59 2.19 11.58 10.18
N TYR A 60 1.45 10.47 10.13
CA TYR A 60 0.00 10.48 10.24
C TYR A 60 -0.48 10.97 11.61
N TRP A 61 0.18 10.50 12.69
CA TRP A 61 -0.20 10.87 14.06
C TRP A 61 0.51 12.10 14.62
N ASN A 62 1.63 12.52 14.03
CA ASN A 62 2.33 13.73 14.42
C ASN A 62 2.47 14.64 13.20
N THR A 63 1.82 15.80 13.27
CA THR A 63 1.91 16.88 12.28
C THR A 63 3.33 17.46 12.09
N ALA A 64 4.33 16.96 12.82
CA ALA A 64 5.72 17.40 12.76
C ALA A 64 6.61 16.34 12.10
N SER A 65 7.04 16.63 10.87
CA SER A 65 8.07 15.90 10.09
C SER A 65 9.36 15.65 10.89
N PHE A 66 9.71 16.50 11.85
CA PHE A 66 10.92 16.38 12.66
C PHE A 66 11.04 15.07 13.46
N ARG A 67 9.92 14.39 13.78
CA ARG A 67 9.96 13.11 14.52
C ARG A 67 10.32 11.91 13.64
N THR A 68 10.08 11.97 12.32
CA THR A 68 10.44 10.87 11.41
C THR A 68 11.95 10.80 11.22
N TRP A 69 12.65 11.94 11.29
CA TRP A 69 14.09 12.05 11.11
C TRP A 69 14.91 11.30 12.17
N LYS A 70 14.37 11.12 13.38
CA LYS A 70 15.01 10.29 14.43
C LYS A 70 15.30 8.86 13.97
N TYR A 71 14.52 8.36 13.01
CA TYR A 71 14.66 7.00 12.48
C TYR A 71 15.34 6.98 11.11
N MET A 72 15.67 8.15 10.56
CA MET A 72 16.36 8.25 9.30
C MET A 72 17.87 8.17 9.52
N PRO A 73 18.57 7.41 8.68
CA PRO A 73 20.02 7.38 8.72
C PRO A 73 20.62 8.73 8.30
N HIS A 74 21.77 9.09 8.87
CA HIS A 74 22.36 10.43 8.73
C HIS A 74 22.56 10.88 7.27
N PHE A 75 22.80 9.96 6.33
CA PHE A 75 23.01 10.31 4.92
C PHE A 75 21.74 10.79 4.18
N ILE A 76 20.56 10.75 4.82
CA ILE A 76 19.30 11.33 4.30
C ILE A 76 18.99 12.68 4.98
N LEU A 77 19.61 12.95 6.13
CA LEU A 77 19.31 14.11 6.94
C LEU A 77 19.93 15.38 6.33
N PRO A 78 19.14 16.43 6.01
CA PRO A 78 19.66 17.65 5.39
C PRO A 78 20.80 18.31 6.18
N GLU A 79 20.80 18.22 7.51
CA GLU A 79 21.85 18.78 8.36
C GLU A 79 23.20 18.05 8.27
N TYR A 80 23.24 16.86 7.67
CA TYR A 80 24.46 16.09 7.43
C TYR A 80 24.91 16.12 5.97
N VAL A 81 23.98 16.16 5.00
CA VAL A 81 24.31 16.03 3.57
C VAL A 81 23.90 17.22 2.70
N GLY A 82 23.19 18.17 3.28
CA GLY A 82 22.60 19.31 2.57
C GLY A 82 21.28 18.93 1.88
N LEU A 83 20.40 19.91 1.69
CA LEU A 83 19.04 19.68 1.17
C LEU A 83 19.03 19.03 -0.22
N ALA A 84 19.92 19.44 -1.12
CA ALA A 84 19.97 18.90 -2.48
C ALA A 84 20.28 17.39 -2.48
N THR A 85 21.30 16.98 -1.71
CA THR A 85 21.68 15.57 -1.58
C THR A 85 20.60 14.78 -0.83
N ALA A 86 20.04 15.33 0.25
CA ALA A 86 18.95 14.70 0.99
C ALA A 86 17.75 14.42 0.07
N ARG A 87 17.34 15.41 -0.72
CA ARG A 87 16.26 15.28 -1.72
C ARG A 87 16.57 14.17 -2.72
N GLU A 88 17.77 14.19 -3.29
CA GLU A 88 18.24 13.17 -4.23
C GLU A 88 18.14 11.75 -3.66
N VAL A 89 18.47 11.57 -2.38
CA VAL A 89 18.37 10.29 -1.68
C VAL A 89 16.91 9.93 -1.39
N GLY A 90 16.07 10.89 -1.01
CA GLY A 90 14.63 10.71 -0.80
C GLY A 90 13.92 10.20 -2.05
N GLU A 91 14.27 10.73 -3.22
CA GLU A 91 13.77 10.24 -4.52
C GLU A 91 14.12 8.76 -4.74
N VAL A 92 15.38 8.38 -4.48
CA VAL A 92 15.83 6.99 -4.58
C VAL A 92 15.14 6.09 -3.55
N ALA A 93 14.93 6.59 -2.33
CA ALA A 93 14.26 5.87 -1.27
C ALA A 93 12.82 5.49 -1.67
N PHE A 94 12.06 6.41 -2.27
CA PHE A 94 10.74 6.09 -2.82
C PHE A 94 10.79 5.18 -4.04
N LYS A 95 11.79 5.35 -4.90
CA LYS A 95 11.98 4.57 -6.13
C LYS A 95 12.25 3.08 -5.87
N ILE A 96 12.99 2.75 -4.81
CA ILE A 96 13.37 1.37 -4.48
C ILE A 96 12.58 0.79 -3.31
N GLY A 97 11.84 1.63 -2.59
CA GLY A 97 11.03 1.22 -1.45
C GLY A 97 9.94 0.23 -1.86
N ARG A 98 9.73 -0.77 -1.00
CA ARG A 98 8.56 -1.66 -1.08
C ARG A 98 7.59 -1.25 0.02
N PHE A 99 6.51 -0.60 -0.37
CA PHE A 99 5.56 -0.04 0.56
C PHE A 99 4.48 -1.06 0.86
N MET A 100 4.50 -1.62 2.07
CA MET A 100 3.38 -2.41 2.58
C MET A 100 2.43 -1.47 3.32
N MET A 101 1.30 -1.17 2.71
CA MET A 101 0.23 -0.35 3.30
C MET A 101 -0.83 -1.30 3.86
N ILE A 102 -1.10 -1.22 5.15
CA ILE A 102 -2.21 -1.97 5.76
C ILE A 102 -3.36 -0.99 5.90
N ASP A 103 -4.30 -1.07 4.97
CA ASP A 103 -5.49 -0.25 4.98
C ASP A 103 -6.62 -1.04 5.65
N TYR A 104 -6.91 -0.65 6.89
CA TYR A 104 -8.16 -1.04 7.53
C TYR A 104 -9.25 -0.21 6.90
N VAL A 105 -10.29 -0.85 6.35
CA VAL A 105 -11.44 -0.17 5.72
C VAL A 105 -11.89 1.05 6.57
N GLY A 106 -11.52 2.26 6.12
CA GLY A 106 -11.80 3.52 6.80
C GLY A 106 -10.62 4.29 7.42
N VAL A 107 -9.37 3.83 7.30
CA VAL A 107 -8.17 4.57 7.75
C VAL A 107 -7.38 5.09 6.54
N LEU A 108 -7.32 6.41 6.36
CA LEU A 108 -6.81 7.13 5.17
C LEU A 108 -5.28 7.01 4.91
N GLN A 109 -4.67 5.84 5.09
CA GLN A 109 -3.21 5.71 5.02
C GLN A 109 -2.66 5.85 3.60
N LEU A 110 -3.37 5.33 2.59
CA LEU A 110 -2.88 5.34 1.21
C LEU A 110 -2.86 6.73 0.60
N ARG A 111 -3.97 7.47 0.65
CA ARG A 111 -4.05 8.84 0.16
C ARG A 111 -3.05 9.74 0.88
N HIS A 112 -3.00 9.67 2.21
CA HIS A 112 -2.03 10.43 2.99
C HIS A 112 -0.59 10.07 2.60
N PHE A 113 -0.29 8.78 2.38
CA PHE A 113 1.02 8.34 1.90
C PHE A 113 1.43 8.97 0.57
N LEU A 114 0.48 9.11 -0.36
CA LEU A 114 0.73 9.62 -1.69
C LEU A 114 0.79 11.15 -1.76
N GLU A 115 0.04 11.84 -0.92
CA GLU A 115 -0.15 13.30 -0.97
C GLU A 115 0.81 14.08 -0.05
N TYR A 116 1.36 13.46 1.01
CA TYR A 116 2.17 14.17 1.99
C TYR A 116 3.69 14.00 1.77
N ASP A 117 4.42 15.07 2.08
CA ASP A 117 5.89 15.05 2.12
C ASP A 117 6.37 14.42 3.43
N HIS A 118 6.43 13.09 3.44
CA HIS A 118 6.83 12.30 4.61
C HIS A 118 8.27 12.53 5.09
N LEU A 119 9.12 13.06 4.21
CA LEU A 119 10.53 13.30 4.51
C LEU A 119 10.82 14.78 4.81
N GLY A 120 9.90 15.69 4.48
CA GLY A 120 10.13 17.14 4.58
C GLY A 120 11.18 17.64 3.58
N LEU A 121 11.28 16.99 2.41
CA LEU A 121 12.31 17.24 1.39
C LEU A 121 11.74 17.79 0.07
N GLY A 122 10.43 18.05 0.00
CA GLY A 122 9.72 18.37 -1.22
C GLY A 122 9.65 17.18 -2.19
N VAL A 123 9.61 15.95 -1.66
CA VAL A 123 9.55 14.70 -2.43
C VAL A 123 8.29 13.93 -2.05
N LEU A 124 7.35 13.80 -2.98
CA LEU A 124 6.10 13.07 -2.77
C LEU A 124 6.21 11.62 -3.26
N ALA A 125 5.62 10.68 -2.53
CA ALA A 125 5.68 9.26 -2.88
C ALA A 125 5.08 8.97 -4.27
N LYS A 126 3.97 9.65 -4.62
CA LYS A 126 3.25 9.47 -5.89
C LYS A 126 4.11 9.73 -7.14
N ASP A 127 5.16 10.54 -7.00
CA ASP A 127 6.04 10.90 -8.10
C ASP A 127 7.18 9.91 -8.34
N TRP A 128 7.45 9.01 -7.39
CA TRP A 128 8.67 8.19 -7.38
C TRP A 128 8.42 6.70 -7.15
N VAL A 129 7.31 6.32 -6.53
CA VAL A 129 7.00 4.92 -6.22
C VAL A 129 6.98 4.04 -7.47
N ARG A 130 7.61 2.86 -7.36
CA ARG A 130 7.64 1.84 -8.43
C ARG A 130 7.02 0.52 -8.03
N GLU A 131 7.03 0.19 -6.75
CA GLU A 131 6.47 -1.06 -6.23
C GLU A 131 5.65 -0.75 -4.97
N MET A 132 4.39 -1.19 -4.95
CA MET A 132 3.52 -1.05 -3.78
C MET A 132 2.79 -2.36 -3.49
N VAL A 133 2.70 -2.70 -2.21
CA VAL A 133 1.90 -3.81 -1.69
C VAL A 133 0.79 -3.22 -0.81
N LEU A 134 -0.43 -3.18 -1.33
CA LEU A 134 -1.60 -2.75 -0.57
C LEU A 134 -2.26 -3.97 0.08
N VAL A 135 -2.22 -4.05 1.39
CA VAL A 135 -2.93 -5.06 2.18
C VAL A 135 -4.24 -4.45 2.65
N LEU A 136 -5.34 -4.95 2.10
CA LEU A 136 -6.69 -4.58 2.49
C LEU A 136 -7.17 -5.55 3.56
N ASP A 137 -7.41 -5.03 4.76
CA ASP A 137 -7.93 -5.79 5.90
C ASP A 137 -9.37 -5.35 6.20
N ALA A 138 -10.28 -6.31 6.31
CA ALA A 138 -11.65 -6.07 6.77
C ALA A 138 -11.78 -5.88 8.29
N GLY A 139 -10.67 -5.76 9.01
CA GLY A 139 -10.66 -5.38 10.42
C GLY A 139 -11.59 -4.20 10.68
N GLY A 140 -12.61 -4.40 11.52
CA GLY A 140 -13.63 -3.40 11.82
C GLY A 140 -14.91 -3.47 10.99
N LEU A 141 -14.99 -4.28 9.93
CA LEU A 141 -16.27 -4.72 9.31
C LEU A 141 -16.94 -5.84 10.12
N GLU A 142 -16.43 -6.12 11.32
CA GLU A 142 -16.86 -7.21 12.15
C GLU A 142 -18.31 -7.04 12.63
N ASP A 143 -19.10 -8.03 12.26
CA ASP A 143 -20.34 -8.47 12.88
C ASP A 143 -20.37 -8.19 14.39
N LYS A 144 -21.06 -7.12 14.78
CA LYS A 144 -22.24 -7.37 15.60
C LYS A 144 -23.34 -7.66 14.58
N GLU A 145 -24.03 -8.78 14.68
CA GLU A 145 -25.07 -9.26 13.75
C GLU A 145 -26.22 -8.26 13.49
N SER A 146 -26.15 -7.05 14.05
CA SER A 146 -27.10 -5.94 13.91
C SER A 146 -26.54 -4.70 13.20
N VAL A 147 -25.32 -4.74 12.65
CA VAL A 147 -24.76 -3.59 11.93
C VAL A 147 -25.42 -3.56 10.55
N ALA A 148 -26.46 -2.73 10.43
CA ALA A 148 -27.20 -2.48 9.19
C ALA A 148 -26.26 -2.32 7.98
N ASP A 149 -26.68 -2.86 6.83
CA ASP A 149 -25.96 -2.81 5.54
C ASP A 149 -25.44 -1.40 5.20
N GLU A 150 -26.15 -0.35 5.63
CA GLU A 150 -25.75 1.05 5.51
C GLU A 150 -24.36 1.37 6.09
N LYS A 151 -24.00 0.80 7.24
CA LYS A 151 -22.69 1.05 7.89
C LYS A 151 -21.54 0.34 7.16
N ILE A 152 -21.83 -0.78 6.51
CA ILE A 152 -20.86 -1.47 5.65
C ILE A 152 -20.65 -0.64 4.38
N GLY A 153 -21.74 -0.15 3.77
CA GLY A 153 -21.70 0.75 2.62
C GLY A 153 -20.81 1.97 2.86
N ALA A 154 -21.06 2.74 3.93
CA ALA A 154 -20.28 3.94 4.25
C ALA A 154 -18.77 3.64 4.50
N LYS A 155 -18.45 2.48 5.06
CA LYS A 155 -17.06 2.04 5.25
C LYS A 155 -16.40 1.69 3.92
N LEU A 156 -17.12 0.99 3.04
CA LEU A 156 -16.65 0.66 1.70
C LEU A 156 -16.45 1.92 0.86
N GLU A 157 -17.35 2.90 0.92
CA GLU A 157 -17.20 4.19 0.23
C GLU A 157 -15.91 4.93 0.64
N ARG A 158 -15.62 5.02 1.95
CA ARG A 158 -14.35 5.61 2.42
C ARG A 158 -13.12 4.85 1.96
N ALA A 159 -13.21 3.51 1.91
CA ALA A 159 -12.13 2.70 1.35
C ALA A 159 -11.98 2.94 -0.16
N ALA A 160 -13.08 3.14 -0.90
CA ALA A 160 -13.05 3.49 -2.30
C ALA A 160 -12.32 4.81 -2.53
N GLU A 161 -12.64 5.87 -1.77
CA GLU A 161 -11.94 7.15 -1.85
C GLU A 161 -10.42 7.00 -1.65
N ASN A 162 -10.00 6.17 -0.70
CA ASN A 162 -8.58 5.93 -0.43
C ASN A 162 -7.91 5.15 -1.57
N ILE A 163 -8.59 4.14 -2.11
CA ILE A 163 -8.13 3.34 -3.26
C ILE A 163 -8.07 4.22 -4.52
N TYR A 164 -8.99 5.16 -4.72
CA TYR A 164 -9.00 6.06 -5.86
C TYR A 164 -7.81 7.04 -5.87
N ALA A 165 -7.15 7.29 -4.75
CA ALA A 165 -5.89 8.04 -4.73
C ALA A 165 -4.78 7.38 -5.59
N LEU A 166 -4.91 6.08 -5.90
CA LEU A 166 -4.01 5.39 -6.83
C LEU A 166 -4.15 5.90 -8.28
N LEU A 167 -5.29 6.50 -8.64
CA LEU A 167 -5.50 7.08 -9.98
C LEU A 167 -4.62 8.31 -10.22
N ASP A 168 -4.17 8.98 -9.15
CA ASP A 168 -3.28 10.14 -9.22
C ASP A 168 -1.80 9.75 -9.35
N LEU A 169 -1.48 8.45 -9.37
CA LEU A 169 -0.12 7.98 -9.55
C LEU A 169 0.40 8.27 -10.96
N ARG A 170 1.57 8.89 -11.03
CA ARG A 170 2.31 9.01 -12.29
C ARG A 170 3.11 7.74 -12.53
N LEU A 171 2.51 6.79 -13.26
CA LEU A 171 3.13 5.48 -13.50
C LEU A 171 4.52 5.60 -14.14
N LYS A 172 5.43 4.79 -13.61
CA LYS A 172 6.79 4.65 -14.11
C LYS A 172 6.91 3.35 -14.89
N ARG A 173 7.94 3.26 -15.73
CA ARG A 173 8.29 1.99 -16.39
C ARG A 173 8.45 0.89 -15.34
N ASN A 174 7.78 -0.24 -15.57
CA ASN A 174 7.75 -1.39 -14.67
C ASN A 174 7.11 -1.10 -13.30
N PHE A 175 6.18 -0.15 -13.21
CA PHE A 175 5.37 0.03 -12.01
C PHE A 175 4.63 -1.26 -11.68
N ALA A 176 4.66 -1.66 -10.40
CA ALA A 176 4.01 -2.86 -9.90
C ALA A 176 3.16 -2.54 -8.67
N LEU A 177 1.90 -2.95 -8.70
CA LEU A 177 0.98 -2.86 -7.57
C LEU A 177 0.47 -4.27 -7.23
N ARG A 178 0.62 -4.67 -5.97
CA ARG A 178 0.09 -5.92 -5.45
C ARG A 178 -0.93 -5.65 -4.37
N ILE A 179 -2.17 -5.99 -4.63
CA ILE A 179 -3.28 -5.81 -3.70
C ILE A 179 -3.55 -7.16 -3.06
N LYS A 180 -3.56 -7.22 -1.73
CA LYS A 180 -3.77 -8.43 -0.96
C LYS A 180 -4.95 -8.24 -0.03
N PHE A 181 -6.01 -9.02 -0.23
CA PHE A 181 -7.05 -9.21 0.74
C PHE A 181 -6.54 -10.18 1.80
N CYS A 182 -6.36 -9.67 3.02
CA CYS A 182 -5.87 -10.44 4.16
C CYS A 182 -6.77 -10.16 5.35
N GLY A 183 -7.17 -11.21 6.06
CA GLY A 183 -7.99 -11.08 7.25
C GLY A 183 -8.82 -12.34 7.42
N GLY A 184 -8.85 -12.91 8.62
CA GLY A 184 -9.53 -14.18 8.86
C GLY A 184 -11.05 -14.15 8.68
N ARG A 185 -11.62 -12.98 8.35
CA ARG A 185 -13.05 -12.71 8.30
C ARG A 185 -13.52 -12.08 6.98
N MET A 186 -12.62 -11.79 6.03
CA MET A 186 -13.05 -11.48 4.66
C MET A 186 -13.57 -12.76 4.02
N ASN A 187 -14.87 -12.83 3.76
CA ASN A 187 -15.46 -13.88 2.94
C ASN A 187 -15.49 -13.44 1.46
N ALA A 188 -15.78 -14.38 0.57
CA ALA A 188 -15.86 -14.13 -0.86
C ALA A 188 -16.80 -12.97 -1.25
N ILE A 189 -17.92 -12.79 -0.54
CA ILE A 189 -18.92 -11.76 -0.82
C ILE A 189 -18.33 -10.37 -0.58
N ILE A 190 -17.72 -10.15 0.59
CA ILE A 190 -17.06 -8.88 0.91
C ILE A 190 -15.95 -8.59 -0.09
N VAL A 191 -15.15 -9.61 -0.44
CA VAL A 191 -14.10 -9.46 -1.46
C VAL A 191 -14.70 -9.02 -2.78
N THR A 192 -15.81 -9.59 -3.25
CA THR A 192 -16.45 -9.14 -4.50
C THR A 192 -16.95 -7.70 -4.45
N HIS A 193 -17.44 -7.21 -3.32
CA HIS A 193 -17.78 -5.79 -3.17
C HIS A 193 -16.53 -4.90 -3.28
N VAL A 194 -15.42 -5.29 -2.65
CA VAL A 194 -14.17 -4.50 -2.76
C VAL A 194 -13.57 -4.58 -4.16
N LEU A 195 -13.66 -5.72 -4.84
CA LEU A 195 -13.27 -5.85 -6.24
C LEU A 195 -14.03 -4.89 -7.13
N HIS A 196 -15.33 -4.66 -6.86
CA HIS A 196 -16.14 -3.75 -7.66
C HIS A 196 -15.61 -2.31 -7.56
N MET A 197 -15.24 -1.87 -6.36
CA MET A 197 -14.62 -0.56 -6.14
C MET A 197 -13.21 -0.47 -6.74
N LEU A 198 -12.49 -1.59 -6.75
CA LEU A 198 -11.13 -1.66 -7.27
C LEU A 198 -11.07 -1.70 -8.80
N GLN A 199 -12.11 -2.21 -9.47
CA GLN A 199 -12.10 -2.43 -10.91
C GLN A 199 -11.72 -1.18 -11.73
N PRO A 200 -12.27 0.02 -11.49
CA PRO A 200 -11.87 1.21 -12.26
C PRO A 200 -10.38 1.54 -12.10
N VAL A 201 -9.85 1.40 -10.88
CA VAL A 201 -8.42 1.61 -10.59
C VAL A 201 -7.56 0.55 -11.27
N TYR A 202 -7.96 -0.72 -11.19
CA TYR A 202 -7.28 -1.82 -11.86
C TYR A 202 -7.17 -1.58 -13.37
N CYS A 203 -8.30 -1.33 -14.03
CA CYS A 203 -8.34 -1.09 -15.48
C CYS A 203 -7.47 0.10 -15.86
N LYS A 204 -7.62 1.23 -15.16
CA LYS A 204 -6.86 2.44 -15.47
C LYS A 204 -5.34 2.25 -15.34
N LEU A 205 -4.90 1.59 -14.27
CA LEU A 205 -3.47 1.34 -14.05
C LEU A 205 -2.91 0.35 -15.08
N LYS A 206 -3.69 -0.66 -15.49
CA LYS A 206 -3.29 -1.64 -16.52
C LYS A 206 -3.20 -0.99 -17.90
N GLU A 207 -4.17 -0.15 -18.27
CA GLU A 207 -4.14 0.65 -19.51
C GLU A 207 -2.89 1.53 -19.61
N GLN A 208 -2.41 2.05 -18.47
CA GLN A 208 -1.19 2.84 -18.38
C GLN A 208 0.11 1.99 -18.35
N GLY A 209 0.01 0.67 -18.53
CA GLY A 209 1.15 -0.25 -18.56
C GLY A 209 1.65 -0.70 -17.18
N GLY A 210 0.87 -0.48 -16.12
CA GLY A 210 1.16 -0.96 -14.77
C GLY A 210 0.96 -2.48 -14.63
N ASN A 211 1.82 -3.12 -13.85
CA ASN A 211 1.66 -4.52 -13.45
C ASN A 211 0.84 -4.60 -12.16
N VAL A 212 -0.47 -4.75 -12.29
CA VAL A 212 -1.39 -4.87 -11.15
C VAL A 212 -1.76 -6.33 -10.91
N THR A 213 -1.57 -6.78 -9.67
CA THR A 213 -1.95 -8.12 -9.19
C THR A 213 -2.84 -7.99 -7.96
N VAL A 214 -3.86 -8.84 -7.87
CA VAL A 214 -4.89 -8.84 -6.85
C VAL A 214 -5.00 -10.24 -6.30
N GLN A 215 -4.79 -10.38 -4.99
CA GLN A 215 -4.66 -11.67 -4.34
C GLN A 215 -5.58 -11.74 -3.13
N TYR A 216 -6.21 -12.89 -2.91
CA TYR A 216 -7.04 -13.15 -1.75
C TYR A 216 -6.50 -14.33 -0.97
N SER A 217 -6.04 -14.05 0.25
CA SER A 217 -5.54 -15.04 1.19
C SER A 217 -6.71 -15.55 2.03
N ARG A 218 -7.28 -16.68 1.64
CA ARG A 218 -8.41 -17.29 2.36
C ARG A 218 -7.91 -18.02 3.61
N ARG A 219 -8.49 -17.74 4.78
CA ARG A 219 -8.21 -18.54 5.98
C ARG A 219 -8.97 -19.86 5.84
N LEU A 220 -8.38 -20.98 6.24
CA LEU A 220 -9.10 -22.23 6.42
C LEU A 220 -8.96 -22.59 7.89
N ASP A 221 -10.05 -23.02 8.52
CA ASP A 221 -10.12 -23.17 9.98
C ASP A 221 -8.94 -24.00 10.51
N GLY A 222 -8.19 -23.40 11.45
CA GLY A 222 -7.06 -24.03 12.15
C GLY A 222 -5.77 -24.24 11.34
N ARG A 223 -5.71 -23.93 10.03
CA ARG A 223 -4.49 -24.11 9.23
C ARG A 223 -3.60 -22.85 9.22
N SER A 224 -2.29 -23.06 9.32
CA SER A 224 -1.28 -22.02 9.09
C SER A 224 -1.25 -21.59 7.63
N ASP A 225 -1.50 -22.54 6.72
CA ASP A 225 -1.42 -22.31 5.29
C ASP A 225 -2.71 -21.65 4.79
N ARG A 226 -2.54 -20.45 4.24
CA ARG A 226 -3.62 -19.70 3.61
C ARG A 226 -3.46 -19.82 2.11
N PRO A 227 -4.31 -20.60 1.41
CA PRO A 227 -4.26 -20.64 -0.02
C PRO A 227 -4.47 -19.23 -0.58
N LEU A 228 -3.64 -18.90 -1.57
CA LEU A 228 -3.62 -17.59 -2.21
C LEU A 228 -4.35 -17.69 -3.55
N LEU A 229 -5.52 -17.08 -3.62
CA LEU A 229 -6.30 -16.97 -4.86
C LEU A 229 -5.83 -15.74 -5.63
N VAL A 230 -5.51 -15.89 -6.91
CA VAL A 230 -5.21 -14.76 -7.81
C VAL A 230 -6.50 -14.33 -8.49
N LEU A 231 -6.87 -13.07 -8.32
CA LEU A 231 -8.17 -12.52 -8.72
C LEU A 231 -8.10 -11.60 -9.95
N ASP A 232 -6.93 -11.46 -10.57
CA ASP A 232 -6.70 -10.54 -11.70
C ASP A 232 -7.71 -10.76 -12.82
N ARG A 233 -7.89 -12.03 -13.22
CA ARG A 233 -8.83 -12.41 -14.28
C ARG A 233 -10.28 -12.11 -13.93
N LEU A 234 -10.62 -12.09 -12.64
CA LEU A 234 -11.98 -11.79 -12.20
C LEU A 234 -12.33 -10.33 -12.53
N LEU A 235 -11.39 -9.41 -12.38
CA LEU A 235 -11.59 -7.99 -12.69
C LEU A 235 -11.72 -7.69 -14.19
N GLU A 236 -11.31 -8.65 -15.05
CA GLU A 236 -11.41 -8.59 -16.50
C GLU A 236 -12.75 -9.15 -17.04
N LEU A 237 -13.54 -9.83 -16.19
CA LEU A 237 -14.83 -10.41 -16.57
C LEU A 237 -16.01 -9.44 -16.33
N PRO A 238 -17.13 -9.62 -17.05
CA PRO A 238 -18.41 -9.00 -16.70
C PRO A 238 -18.80 -9.32 -15.25
N ARG A 239 -19.43 -8.35 -14.57
CA ARG A 239 -19.73 -8.43 -13.14
C ARG A 239 -20.64 -9.62 -12.80
N GLU A 240 -21.52 -9.97 -13.73
CA GLU A 240 -22.50 -11.05 -13.61
C GLU A 240 -21.80 -12.41 -13.46
N GLU A 241 -20.60 -12.57 -14.01
CA GLU A 241 -19.81 -13.81 -13.93
C GLU A 241 -19.00 -13.92 -12.63
N TRP A 242 -18.84 -12.82 -11.89
CA TRP A 242 -17.89 -12.77 -10.78
C TRP A 242 -18.23 -13.75 -9.67
N ARG A 243 -19.53 -13.90 -9.38
CA ARG A 243 -20.02 -14.79 -8.34
C ARG A 243 -19.66 -16.24 -8.60
N GLY A 244 -20.06 -16.77 -9.77
CA GLY A 244 -19.79 -18.15 -10.16
C GLY A 244 -18.29 -18.45 -10.13
N ARG A 245 -17.48 -17.55 -10.69
CA ARG A 245 -16.01 -17.68 -10.70
C ARG A 245 -15.37 -17.58 -9.32
N MET A 246 -15.84 -16.68 -8.46
CA MET A 246 -15.34 -16.57 -7.09
C MET A 246 -15.67 -17.83 -6.29
N LEU A 247 -16.88 -18.39 -6.45
CA LEU A 247 -17.27 -19.64 -5.80
C LEU A 247 -16.43 -20.83 -6.30
N GLU A 248 -16.16 -20.90 -7.60
CA GLU A 248 -15.25 -21.90 -8.21
C GLU A 248 -13.85 -21.81 -7.60
N LEU A 249 -13.27 -20.60 -7.55
CA LEU A 249 -11.97 -20.34 -6.91
C LEU A 249 -11.97 -20.77 -5.44
N CYS A 250 -13.01 -20.42 -4.69
CA CYS A 250 -13.12 -20.79 -3.28
C CYS A 250 -13.20 -22.32 -3.10
N ARG A 251 -13.96 -23.04 -3.95
CA ARG A 251 -14.04 -24.51 -3.93
C ARG A 251 -12.69 -25.16 -4.24
N SER A 252 -11.92 -24.59 -5.17
CA SER A 252 -10.63 -25.15 -5.59
C SER A 252 -9.59 -25.24 -4.47
N VAL A 253 -9.75 -24.41 -3.43
CA VAL A 253 -8.81 -24.34 -2.30
C VAL A 253 -9.38 -24.89 -0.99
N GLY A 254 -10.65 -25.30 -0.95
CA GLY A 254 -11.25 -25.90 0.24
C GLY A 254 -12.78 -25.78 0.30
N VAL A 255 -13.34 -26.07 1.48
CA VAL A 255 -14.79 -26.05 1.70
C VAL A 255 -15.32 -24.62 1.75
N LEU A 256 -16.49 -24.37 1.16
CA LEU A 256 -17.19 -23.07 1.25
C LEU A 256 -17.65 -22.78 2.68
N TYR A 257 -17.54 -21.52 3.10
CA TYR A 257 -18.14 -21.04 4.34
C TYR A 257 -19.66 -21.06 4.27
N LEU A 258 -20.34 -21.04 5.41
CA LEU A 258 -21.81 -21.05 5.46
C LEU A 258 -22.43 -19.92 4.63
N ARG A 259 -21.90 -18.69 4.76
CA ARG A 259 -22.34 -17.53 3.95
C ARG A 259 -22.14 -17.74 2.44
N GLU A 260 -21.05 -18.39 2.05
CA GLU A 260 -20.75 -18.69 0.64
C GLU A 260 -21.65 -19.81 0.10
N LYS A 261 -22.05 -20.77 0.94
CA LYS A 261 -23.05 -21.79 0.58
C LYS A 261 -24.42 -21.15 0.37
N SER A 262 -24.86 -20.27 1.27
CA SER A 262 -26.10 -19.50 1.09
C SER A 262 -26.04 -18.64 -0.17
N TRP A 263 -24.89 -18.02 -0.42
CA TRP A 263 -24.66 -17.25 -1.64
C TRP A 263 -24.68 -18.12 -2.90
N ALA A 264 -24.21 -19.37 -2.86
CA ALA A 264 -24.38 -20.30 -3.99
C ALA A 264 -25.85 -20.70 -4.22
N GLN A 265 -26.64 -20.86 -3.15
CA GLN A 265 -28.05 -21.27 -3.24
C GLN A 265 -28.97 -20.19 -3.79
N MET A 266 -28.67 -18.91 -3.53
CA MET A 266 -29.43 -17.80 -4.08
C MET A 266 -29.38 -17.75 -5.61
N GLU A 267 -28.27 -18.19 -6.22
CA GLU A 267 -28.09 -18.19 -7.70
C GLU A 267 -29.07 -19.16 -8.36
N VAL A 268 -29.23 -20.34 -7.76
CA VAL A 268 -30.18 -21.37 -8.21
C VAL A 268 -31.62 -20.87 -8.14
N ARG A 269 -31.94 -20.03 -7.14
CA ARG A 269 -33.29 -19.41 -7.03
C ARG A 269 -33.49 -18.33 -8.09
N GLU A 270 -32.52 -17.44 -8.26
CA GLU A 270 -32.58 -16.38 -9.29
C GLU A 270 -32.68 -16.96 -10.70
N GLU A 271 -31.97 -18.05 -11.01
CA GLU A 271 -32.08 -18.76 -12.28
C GLU A 271 -33.44 -19.47 -12.45
N ALA A 272 -33.97 -20.08 -11.38
CA ALA A 272 -35.28 -20.73 -11.42
C ALA A 272 -36.44 -19.73 -11.59
N GLU A 273 -36.27 -18.50 -11.10
CA GLU A 273 -37.25 -17.42 -11.17
C GLU A 273 -37.14 -16.58 -12.45
N ARG A 274 -36.07 -16.72 -13.26
CA ARG A 274 -36.01 -16.07 -14.58
C ARG A 274 -37.13 -16.62 -15.47
N PRO A 275 -38.09 -15.79 -15.91
CA PRO A 275 -39.19 -16.24 -16.74
C PRO A 275 -38.64 -16.82 -18.05
N LYS A 276 -38.97 -18.08 -18.34
CA LYS A 276 -38.55 -18.83 -19.55
C LYS A 276 -39.15 -18.29 -20.87
N GLY A 277 -39.61 -17.04 -20.89
CA GLY A 277 -40.58 -16.52 -21.85
C GLY A 277 -40.11 -15.41 -22.79
N MET A 278 -38.80 -15.17 -22.95
CA MET A 278 -38.31 -14.15 -23.91
C MET A 278 -37.26 -14.67 -24.91
N GLU A 279 -37.13 -15.99 -25.06
CA GLU A 279 -36.36 -16.59 -26.16
C GLU A 279 -37.33 -17.05 -27.26
N GLY A 280 -37.90 -16.09 -27.99
CA GLY A 280 -38.70 -16.41 -29.17
C GLY A 280 -39.76 -15.37 -29.48
N GLU A 281 -39.37 -14.28 -30.12
CA GLU A 281 -40.11 -13.61 -31.20
C GLU A 281 -39.12 -12.81 -32.07
#